data_AF-A0A963E3R4-F1
#
_entry.id   AF-A0A963E3R4-F1
#
_cell.length_a   1.000
_cell.length_b   1.000
_cell.length_c   1.000
_cell.angle_alpha   90.00
_cell.angle_beta   90.00
_cell.angle_gamma   90.00
#
_symmetry.space_group_name_H-M   'P 1'
#
loop_
_entity.id
_entity.type
_entity.pdbx_description
1 polymer ?
#
loop_
_entity_poly.entity_id
_entity_poly.type
_entity_poly.pdbx_seq_one_letter_code
_entity_poly.pdbx_strand_id
1 'polypeptide(L)'
;YHYWLHREVAARQRDLAGWLNPMLPIRDGLSIVLRLLRASGRQEEQVAQHGAFQLMLGGRTAQMVRLRVGRNEPYVPEISANKYALNIRFTAPGTDTRPRQADSDVVFEMTFCNL
;
A
#
# COMPACT_ATOMS: atom_id res chain seq x y z
N TYR A 1 -33.66 -0.72 2.84
CA TYR A 1 -32.85 0.38 2.24
C TYR A 1 -33.63 1.19 1.19
N HIS A 2 -34.46 0.56 0.35
CA HIS A 2 -35.26 1.23 -0.70
C HIS A 2 -35.96 2.52 -0.24
N TYR A 3 -36.66 2.48 0.90
CA TYR A 3 -37.30 3.67 1.47
C TYR A 3 -36.33 4.84 1.73
N TRP A 4 -35.19 4.58 2.38
CA TRP A 4 -34.18 5.61 2.66
C TRP A 4 -33.60 6.21 1.39
N LEU A 5 -33.37 5.39 0.35
CA LEU A 5 -32.89 5.85 -0.95
C LEU A 5 -33.84 6.81 -1.66
N HIS A 6 -35.15 6.66 -1.44
CA HIS A 6 -36.19 7.50 -2.04
C HIS A 6 -36.43 8.80 -1.25
N ARG A 7 -35.73 9.02 -0.14
CA ARG A 7 -35.77 10.31 0.57
C ARG A 7 -35.01 11.37 -0.20
N GLU A 8 -35.41 12.63 0.04
CA GLU A 8 -34.70 13.82 -0.44
C GLU A 8 -33.19 13.73 -0.23
N VAL A 9 -32.43 14.21 -1.21
CA VAL A 9 -30.95 14.17 -1.20
C VAL A 9 -30.39 14.77 0.10
N ALA A 10 -30.93 15.91 0.52
CA ALA A 10 -30.49 16.60 1.73
C ALA A 10 -30.71 15.76 3.00
N ALA A 11 -31.78 14.95 3.07
CA ALA A 11 -32.03 14.07 4.21
C ALA A 11 -31.02 12.92 4.24
N ARG A 12 -30.73 12.31 3.08
CA ARG A 12 -29.72 11.26 2.98
C ARG A 12 -28.32 11.76 3.33
N GLN A 13 -27.95 12.97 2.90
CA GLN A 13 -26.67 13.60 3.26
C GLN A 13 -26.54 13.86 4.77
N ARG A 14 -27.60 14.34 5.43
CA ARG A 14 -27.60 14.52 6.89
C ARG A 14 -27.44 13.21 7.63
N ASP A 15 -28.16 12.16 7.19
CA ASP A 15 -28.06 10.83 7.79
C ASP A 15 -26.63 10.29 7.63
N LEU A 16 -26.05 10.33 6.43
CA LEU A 16 -24.66 9.92 6.16
C LEU A 16 -23.64 10.70 7.00
N ALA A 17 -23.79 12.03 7.10
CA ALA A 17 -22.93 12.87 7.91
C ALA A 17 -23.03 12.49 9.39
N GLY A 18 -24.26 12.27 9.89
CA GLY A 18 -24.50 11.84 11.26
C GLY A 18 -23.88 10.47 11.56
N TRP A 19 -23.98 9.52 10.63
CA TRP A 19 -23.38 8.19 10.77
C TRP A 19 -21.85 8.22 10.71
N LEU A 20 -21.26 9.12 9.91
CA LEU A 20 -19.81 9.26 9.81
C LEU A 20 -19.22 10.04 10.98
N ASN A 21 -19.97 10.97 11.58
CA ASN A 21 -19.48 11.91 12.59
C ASN A 21 -18.70 11.26 13.75
N PRO A 22 -19.16 10.14 14.35
CA PRO A 22 -18.42 9.47 15.43
C PRO A 22 -17.06 8.90 15.00
N MET A 23 -16.85 8.65 13.70
CA MET A 23 -15.59 8.11 13.16
C MET A 23 -14.58 9.20 12.81
N LEU A 24 -14.98 10.47 12.77
CA LEU A 24 -14.10 11.58 12.39
C LEU A 24 -12.90 11.74 13.34
N PRO A 25 -13.04 11.66 14.68
CA PRO A 25 -11.87 11.75 15.57
C PRO A 25 -10.85 10.63 15.33
N ILE A 26 -11.32 9.41 15.03
CA ILE A 26 -10.45 8.26 14.71
C ILE A 26 -9.72 8.51 13.39
N ARG A 27 -10.43 8.98 12.36
CA ARG A 27 -9.84 9.36 11.07
C ARG A 27 -8.74 10.41 11.25
N ASP A 28 -8.99 11.44 12.06
CA ASP A 28 -8.06 12.54 12.25
C ASP A 28 -6.80 12.09 13.02
N GLY A 29 -6.97 11.28 14.07
CA GLY A 29 -5.86 10.64 14.77
C GLY A 29 -5.05 9.73 13.84
N LEU A 30 -5.71 8.88 13.06
CA LEU A 30 -5.05 7.99 12.10
C LEU A 30 -4.29 8.77 11.01
N SER A 31 -4.84 9.89 10.54
CA SER A 31 -4.18 10.76 9.57
C SER A 31 -2.84 11.27 10.09
N ILE A 32 -2.80 11.72 11.35
CA ILE A 32 -1.57 12.20 12.00
C ILE A 32 -0.56 11.05 12.13
N VAL A 33 -0.98 9.92 12.69
CA VAL A 33 -0.09 8.76 12.91
C VAL A 33 0.48 8.24 11.59
N LEU A 34 -0.35 8.05 10.57
CA LEU A 34 0.10 7.58 9.26
C LEU A 34 1.01 8.60 8.56
N ARG A 35 0.81 9.91 8.77
CA ARG A 35 1.71 10.95 8.24
C ARG A 35 3.08 10.84 8.88
N LEU A 36 3.17 10.72 10.20
CA LEU A 36 4.43 10.57 10.93
C LEU A 36 5.14 9.27 10.56
N LEU A 37 4.41 8.15 10.55
CA LEU A 37 4.95 6.84 10.16
C LEU A 37 5.53 6.86 8.74
N ARG A 38 4.83 7.46 7.77
CA ARG A 38 5.33 7.55 6.39
C ARG A 38 6.55 8.45 6.23
N ALA A 39 6.76 9.39 7.14
CA ALA A 39 7.88 10.34 7.13
C ALA A 39 9.12 9.83 7.87
N SER A 40 9.04 8.75 8.66
CA SER A 40 10.15 8.28 9.49
C SER A 40 11.21 7.47 8.75
N GLY A 41 10.90 6.99 7.56
CA GLY A 41 11.80 6.12 6.79
C GLY A 41 12.68 6.87 5.80
N ARG A 42 13.89 6.34 5.56
CA ARG A 42 14.76 6.77 4.47
C ARG A 42 14.52 5.93 3.23
N GLN A 43 14.50 6.59 2.08
CA GLN A 43 14.37 5.96 0.78
C GLN A 43 15.70 5.37 0.33
N GLU A 44 15.67 4.12 -0.13
CA GLU A 44 16.83 3.39 -0.62
C GLU A 44 16.49 2.75 -1.97
N GLU A 45 17.33 2.98 -2.96
CA GLU A 45 17.20 2.34 -4.27
C GLU A 45 17.59 0.86 -4.16
N GLN A 46 16.83 0.00 -4.83
CA GLN A 46 17.00 -1.43 -4.88
C GLN A 46 16.75 -1.93 -6.29
N VAL A 47 17.29 -3.12 -6.60
CA VAL A 47 17.10 -3.77 -7.89
C VAL A 47 16.53 -5.17 -7.66
N ALA A 48 15.36 -5.43 -8.22
CA ALA A 48 14.81 -6.78 -8.29
C ALA A 48 15.39 -7.48 -9.51
N GLN A 49 16.29 -8.45 -9.28
CA GLN A 49 16.92 -9.20 -10.35
C GLN A 49 15.91 -10.14 -10.98
N HIS A 50 15.76 -10.07 -12.31
CA HIS A 50 14.75 -10.83 -13.07
C HIS A 50 13.36 -10.76 -12.39
N GLY A 51 12.94 -9.57 -11.98
CA GLY A 51 11.66 -9.35 -11.33
C GLY A 51 11.51 -9.88 -9.90
N ALA A 52 12.55 -10.40 -9.26
CA ALA A 52 12.49 -10.90 -7.88
C ALA A 52 13.47 -10.15 -6.97
N PHE A 53 13.03 -9.86 -5.75
CA PHE A 53 13.87 -9.29 -4.71
C PHE A 53 13.56 -9.95 -3.37
N GLN A 54 14.61 -10.33 -2.64
CA GLN A 54 14.51 -10.89 -1.31
C GLN A 54 15.45 -10.16 -0.36
N LEU A 55 14.93 -9.78 0.80
CA LEU A 55 15.69 -9.12 1.85
C LEU A 55 15.46 -9.83 3.19
N MET A 56 16.54 -10.32 3.78
CA MET A 56 16.51 -10.82 5.16
C MET A 56 16.42 -9.62 6.11
N LEU A 57 15.39 -9.59 6.94
CA LEU A 57 15.15 -8.50 7.89
C LEU A 57 16.11 -8.56 9.08
N GLY A 58 16.68 -9.73 9.41
CA GLY A 58 17.73 -9.84 10.43
C GLY A 58 17.33 -9.30 11.81
N GLY A 59 16.04 -9.36 12.16
CA GLY A 59 15.51 -8.76 13.39
C GLY A 59 15.08 -7.30 13.27
N ARG A 60 15.28 -6.66 12.11
CA ARG A 60 14.72 -5.34 11.80
C ARG A 60 13.20 -5.41 11.86
N THR A 61 12.61 -4.55 12.70
CA THR A 61 11.17 -4.36 12.77
C THR A 61 10.78 -3.15 11.92
N ALA A 62 9.66 -3.28 11.21
CA ALA A 62 9.05 -2.18 10.49
C ALA A 62 7.53 -2.33 10.58
N GLN A 63 6.84 -1.22 10.83
CA GLN A 63 5.37 -1.19 10.86
C GLN A 63 4.80 -1.02 9.45
N MET A 64 5.57 -0.43 8.53
CA MET A 64 5.16 -0.23 7.14
C MET A 64 6.39 -0.33 6.21
N VAL A 65 6.17 -0.93 5.05
CA VAL A 65 7.13 -0.90 3.93
C VAL A 65 6.46 -0.17 2.78
N ARG A 66 7.18 0.79 2.18
CA ARG A 66 6.71 1.54 1.01
C ARG A 66 7.62 1.23 -0.17
N LEU A 67 7.01 0.97 -1.32
CA LEU A 67 7.72 0.80 -2.59
C LEU A 67 7.30 1.93 -3.52
N ARG A 68 8.25 2.42 -4.32
CA ARG A 68 7.98 3.30 -5.47
C ARG A 68 8.62 2.67 -6.69
N VAL A 69 7.82 2.55 -7.73
CA VAL A 69 8.21 2.00 -9.03
C VAL A 69 8.07 3.13 -10.05
N GLY A 70 8.93 3.16 -11.06
CA GLY A 70 8.83 4.14 -12.14
C GLY A 70 7.45 4.12 -12.79
N ARG A 71 6.88 5.29 -13.09
CA ARG A 71 5.53 5.40 -13.71
C ARG A 71 5.40 4.68 -15.04
N ASN A 72 6.51 4.51 -15.76
CA ASN A 72 6.56 3.88 -17.07
C ASN A 72 6.91 2.38 -17.01
N GLU A 73 7.12 1.82 -15.81
CA GLU A 73 7.36 0.39 -15.65
C GLU A 73 6.05 -0.38 -15.76
N PRO A 74 5.94 -1.37 -16.65
CA PRO A 74 4.72 -2.14 -16.86
C PRO A 74 4.55 -3.25 -15.80
N TYR A 75 5.02 -3.04 -14.57
CA TYR A 75 5.09 -4.06 -13.54
C TYR A 75 4.35 -3.67 -12.25
N VAL A 76 3.65 -4.64 -11.68
CA VAL A 76 3.00 -4.54 -10.37
C VAL A 76 3.80 -5.33 -9.34
N PRO A 77 4.18 -4.73 -8.20
CA PRO A 77 4.85 -5.44 -7.13
C PRO A 77 3.86 -6.25 -6.29
N GLU A 78 4.07 -7.57 -6.23
CA GLU A 78 3.47 -8.46 -5.25
C GLU A 78 4.44 -8.62 -4.08
N ILE A 79 3.96 -8.40 -2.85
CA ILE A 79 4.82 -8.36 -1.66
C ILE A 79 4.33 -9.42 -0.68
N SER A 80 5.26 -10.23 -0.19
CA SER A 80 5.03 -11.12 0.94
C SER A 80 6.12 -10.89 1.98
N ALA A 81 5.75 -10.93 3.25
CA ALA A 81 6.69 -10.71 4.34
C ALA A 81 6.37 -11.63 5.51
N ASN A 82 7.42 -12.06 6.20
CA ASN A 82 7.33 -12.71 7.50
C ASN A 82 8.34 -12.06 8.46
N LYS A 83 8.47 -12.60 9.68
CA LYS A 83 9.41 -12.08 10.70
C LYS A 83 10.86 -12.02 10.22
N TYR A 84 11.25 -12.87 9.28
CA TYR A 84 12.64 -13.07 8.87
C TYR A 84 12.98 -12.45 7.53
N ALA A 85 12.03 -12.40 6.60
CA ALA A 85 12.28 -12.04 5.22
C ALA A 85 11.13 -11.25 4.60
N LEU A 86 11.51 -10.33 3.72
CA LEU A 86 10.64 -9.63 2.77
C LEU A 86 10.94 -10.20 1.37
N ASN A 87 9.90 -10.61 0.65
CA ASN A 87 9.98 -11.04 -0.74
C ASN A 87 9.09 -10.15 -1.60
N ILE A 88 9.64 -9.66 -2.70
CA ILE A 88 8.95 -8.82 -3.67
C ILE A 88 9.08 -9.50 -5.04
N ARG A 89 7.95 -9.67 -5.73
CA ARG A 89 7.89 -10.19 -7.09
C ARG A 89 7.20 -9.17 -7.98
N PHE A 90 7.88 -8.71 -9.02
CA PHE A 90 7.33 -7.82 -10.03
C PHE A 90 6.68 -8.63 -11.13
N THR A 91 5.44 -8.30 -11.45
CA THR A 91 4.65 -9.02 -12.45
C THR A 91 4.07 -8.10 -13.50
N ALA A 92 4.05 -8.53 -14.75
CA ALA A 92 3.35 -7.81 -15.79
C ALA A 92 1.84 -8.10 -15.67
N PRO A 93 0.96 -7.08 -15.67
CA PRO A 93 -0.48 -7.28 -15.75
C PRO A 93 -0.82 -7.84 -17.14
N GLY A 94 -0.91 -9.17 -17.23
CA GLY A 94 -1.33 -9.87 -18.44
C GLY A 94 -2.85 -10.08 -18.49
N THR A 95 -3.38 -10.37 -19.69
CA THR A 95 -4.76 -10.81 -19.91
C THR A 95 -5.01 -12.26 -19.47
N ASP A 96 -3.95 -12.99 -19.18
CA ASP A 96 -3.99 -14.38 -18.75
C ASP A 96 -4.31 -14.49 -17.25
N THR A 97 -4.91 -15.60 -16.83
CA THR A 97 -5.34 -15.80 -15.43
C THR A 97 -4.18 -15.88 -14.42
N ARG A 98 -2.92 -15.96 -14.88
CA ARG A 98 -1.73 -16.02 -14.02
C ARG A 98 -0.73 -14.90 -14.31
N PRO A 99 -0.42 -14.03 -13.32
CA PRO A 99 0.58 -12.98 -13.47
C PRO A 99 1.98 -13.56 -13.74
N ARG A 100 2.58 -13.19 -14.88
CA ARG A 100 3.96 -13.56 -15.24
C ARG A 100 4.94 -12.62 -14.55
N GLN A 101 5.98 -13.20 -13.96
CA GLN A 101 7.09 -12.44 -13.38
C GLN A 101 7.81 -11.67 -14.48
N ALA A 102 8.35 -10.50 -14.15
CA ALA A 102 9.21 -9.74 -15.05
C ALA A 102 10.46 -10.57 -15.38
N ASP A 103 10.85 -10.62 -16.66
CA ASP A 103 12.08 -11.29 -17.10
C ASP A 103 13.29 -10.33 -17.05
N SER A 104 13.05 -9.05 -16.79
CA SER A 104 14.07 -8.00 -16.68
C SER A 104 14.32 -7.59 -15.23
N ASP A 105 15.47 -6.95 -15.01
CA ASP A 105 15.73 -6.26 -13.75
C ASP A 105 14.77 -5.07 -13.60
N VAL A 106 14.25 -4.88 -12.38
CA VAL A 106 13.34 -3.77 -12.07
C VAL A 106 13.97 -2.92 -10.98
N VAL A 107 14.29 -1.66 -11.30
CA VAL A 107 14.78 -0.68 -10.33
C VAL A 107 13.58 -0.08 -9.60
N PHE A 108 13.65 -0.07 -8.27
CA PHE A 108 12.60 0.48 -7.43
C PHE A 108 13.19 1.13 -6.19
N GLU A 109 12.40 2.00 -5.55
CA GLU A 109 12.79 2.65 -4.31
C GLU A 109 12.00 2.02 -3.17
N MET A 110 12.69 1.64 -2.10
CA MET A 110 12.10 1.02 -0.92
C MET A 110 12.31 1.89 0.31
N THR A 111 11.34 1.89 1.23
CA THR A 111 11.43 2.63 2.49
C THR A 111 10.81 1.80 3.61
N PHE A 112 11.58 1.60 4.68
CA PHE A 112 11.09 1.03 5.92
C PHE A 112 10.64 2.15 6.86
N CYS A 113 9.39 2.08 7.29
CA CYS A 113 8.74 3.05 8.16
C CYS A 113 8.47 2.41 9.54
N ASN A 114 8.89 3.12 10.59
CA ASN A 114 8.66 2.75 11.98
C ASN A 114 8.35 4.01 12.81
N LEU A 115 7.41 3.94 13.75
CA LEU A 115 7.10 5.06 14.66
C LEU A 115 7.87 4.90 15.98
#